data_AF-A0A7X1H1T8-F1
#
_entry.id   AF-A0A7X1H1T8-F1
#
_cell.length_a   1.000
_cell.length_b   1.000
_cell.length_c   1.000
_cell.angle_alpha   90.00
_cell.angle_beta   90.00
_cell.angle_gamma   90.00
#
_symmetry.space_group_name_H-M   'P 1'
#
loop_
_entity.id
_entity.type
_entity.pdbx_description
1 polymer ?
#
loop_
_entity_poly.entity_id
_entity_poly.type
_entity_poly.pdbx_seq_one_letter_code
_entity_poly.pdbx_strand_id
1 'polypeptide(L)'
;MPSLQVRELPAQIYHKLQSKAQKEHRSFSQQAIVALAKGLDMEENPKKRRASLLKSIMDDPVIANSQDVANPVDLIRKDRQR
;
A
#
# COMPACT_ATOMS: atom_id res chain seq x y z
N MET A 1 -15.15 5.76 -2.09
CA MET A 1 -14.86 4.46 -1.43
C MET A 1 -15.65 4.38 -0.13
N PRO A 2 -16.20 3.21 0.25
CA PRO A 2 -16.87 3.05 1.53
C PRO A 2 -15.88 3.27 2.68
N SER A 3 -16.29 3.98 3.73
CA SER A 3 -15.51 4.23 4.94
C SER A 3 -16.13 3.48 6.13
N LEU A 4 -15.28 2.95 7.01
CA LEU A 4 -15.69 2.31 8.26
C LEU A 4 -15.22 3.17 9.43
N GLN A 5 -16.15 3.55 10.30
CA GLN A 5 -15.84 4.25 11.56
C GLN A 5 -16.22 3.34 12.73
N VAL A 6 -15.26 3.07 13.60
CA VAL A 6 -15.49 2.32 14.85
C VAL A 6 -15.62 3.33 15.99
N ARG A 7 -16.76 3.33 16.68
CA ARG A 7 -17.00 4.16 17.86
C ARG A 7 -16.61 3.41 19.13
N GLU A 8 -16.19 4.16 20.14
CA GLU A 8 -15.84 3.64 21.48
C GLU A 8 -14.83 2.48 21.44
N LEU A 9 -13.81 2.61 20.59
CA LEU A 9 -12.77 1.58 20.47
C LEU A 9 -12.02 1.42 21.80
N PRO A 10 -12.02 0.21 22.40
CA PRO A 10 -11.29 -0.03 23.64
C PRO A 10 -9.80 0.32 23.50
N ALA A 11 -9.25 1.04 24.47
CA ALA A 11 -7.86 1.53 24.43
C ALA A 11 -6.85 0.40 24.18
N GLN A 12 -7.08 -0.77 24.77
CA GLN A 12 -6.24 -1.96 24.59
C GLN A 12 -6.16 -2.39 23.12
N ILE A 13 -7.28 -2.33 22.38
CA ILE A 13 -7.34 -2.70 20.96
C ILE A 13 -6.61 -1.63 20.13
N TYR A 14 -6.86 -0.35 20.42
CA TYR A 14 -6.19 0.76 19.75
C TYR A 14 -4.66 0.64 19.84
N HIS A 15 -4.13 0.48 21.05
CA HIS A 15 -2.68 0.36 21.26
C HIS A 15 -2.09 -0.88 20.60
N LYS A 16 -2.81 -2.01 20.62
CA LYS A 16 -2.37 -3.24 19.95
C LYS A 16 -2.33 -3.09 18.43
N LEU A 17 -3.31 -2.41 17.84
CA LEU A 17 -3.30 -2.07 16.42
C LEU A 17 -2.15 -1.11 16.09
N GLN A 18 -1.95 -0.07 16.89
CA GLN A 18 -0.89 0.92 16.68
C GLN A 18 0.50 0.27 16.74
N SER A 19 0.75 -0.57 17.76
CA SER A 19 2.01 -1.30 17.90
C SER A 19 2.29 -2.21 16.71
N LYS A 20 1.28 -2.96 16.24
CA LYS A 20 1.42 -3.80 15.04
C LYS A 20 1.68 -2.97 13.78
N ALA A 21 0.98 -1.85 13.61
CA ALA A 21 1.17 -0.96 12.46
C ALA A 21 2.62 -0.45 12.39
N GLN A 22 3.17 -0.03 13.52
CA GLN A 22 4.55 0.44 13.62
C GLN A 22 5.56 -0.67 13.33
N LYS A 23 5.36 -1.86 13.90
CA LYS A 23 6.23 -3.03 13.66
C LYS A 23 6.26 -3.45 12.18
N GLU A 24 5.13 -3.34 11.50
CA GLU A 24 4.97 -3.74 10.09
C GLU A 24 5.24 -2.59 9.10
N HIS A 25 5.63 -1.40 9.59
CA HIS A 25 5.81 -0.19 8.80
C HIS A 25 4.59 0.18 7.93
N ARG A 26 3.39 0.05 8.49
CA ARG A 26 2.11 0.34 7.82
C ARG A 26 1.37 1.47 8.51
N SER A 27 0.46 2.12 7.78
CA SER A 27 -0.45 3.08 8.40
C SER A 27 -1.43 2.37 9.36
N PHE A 28 -2.00 3.11 10.31
CA PHE A 28 -3.00 2.57 11.23
C PHE A 28 -4.23 2.01 10.48
N SER A 29 -4.70 2.73 9.46
CA SER A 29 -5.82 2.29 8.62
C SER A 29 -5.52 1.00 7.86
N GLN A 30 -4.32 0.84 7.31
CA GLN A 30 -3.88 -0.40 6.66
C GLN A 30 -3.83 -1.56 7.66
N GLN A 31 -3.31 -1.33 8.86
CA GLN A 31 -3.26 -2.35 9.89
C GLN A 31 -4.65 -2.78 10.36
N ALA A 32 -5.61 -1.85 10.44
CA ALA A 32 -7.00 -2.16 10.74
C ALA A 32 -7.63 -3.05 9.65
N ILE A 33 -7.42 -2.72 8.37
CA ILE A 33 -7.89 -3.54 7.24
C ILE A 33 -7.31 -4.95 7.32
N VAL A 34 -6.01 -5.09 7.58
CA VAL A 34 -5.35 -6.40 7.70
C VAL A 34 -5.91 -7.19 8.89
N ALA A 35 -6.13 -6.54 10.03
CA ALA A 35 -6.71 -7.19 11.20
C ALA A 35 -8.13 -7.68 10.94
N LEU A 36 -8.95 -6.86 10.27
CA LEU A 36 -10.32 -7.23 9.87
C LEU A 36 -10.32 -8.38 8.86
N ALA A 37 -9.51 -8.30 7.80
CA ALA A 37 -9.40 -9.36 6.81
C ALA A 37 -9.00 -10.70 7.44
N LYS A 38 -8.03 -10.68 8.36
CA LYS A 38 -7.64 -11.88 9.12
C LYS A 38 -8.76 -12.40 10.01
N GLY A 39 -9.47 -11.52 10.71
CA GLY A 39 -10.57 -11.90 11.61
C GLY A 39 -11.84 -12.39 10.89
N LEU A 40 -11.99 -12.05 9.61
CA LEU A 40 -13.09 -12.50 8.74
C LEU A 40 -12.68 -13.70 7.86
N ASP A 41 -11.53 -14.32 8.13
CA ASP A 41 -10.95 -15.40 7.33
C ASP A 41 -10.78 -15.07 5.84
N MET A 42 -10.70 -13.77 5.52
CA MET A 42 -10.44 -13.23 4.20
C MET A 42 -8.93 -13.08 3.95
N GLU A 43 -8.10 -13.95 4.55
CA GLU A 43 -6.66 -13.95 4.26
C GLU A 43 -6.45 -14.24 2.76
N GLU A 44 -6.32 -13.17 1.97
CA GLU A 44 -5.77 -13.28 0.64
C GLU A 44 -4.38 -13.86 0.80
N ASN A 45 -4.18 -15.09 0.30
CA ASN A 45 -2.89 -15.72 0.21
C ASN A 45 -1.89 -14.66 -0.33
N PRO A 46 -0.85 -14.28 0.43
CA PRO A 46 0.05 -13.19 0.06
C PRO A 46 0.64 -13.36 -1.34
N LYS A 47 0.83 -14.61 -1.78
CA LYS A 47 1.25 -14.93 -3.14
C LYS A 47 0.18 -14.58 -4.18
N LYS A 48 -1.09 -14.90 -3.92
CA LYS A 48 -2.22 -14.56 -4.80
C LYS A 48 -2.42 -13.05 -4.89
N ARG A 49 -2.37 -12.33 -3.76
CA ARG A 49 -2.45 -10.86 -3.76
C ARG A 49 -1.31 -10.24 -4.54
N ARG A 50 -0.07 -10.68 -4.30
CA ARG A 50 1.11 -10.21 -5.05
C ARG A 50 0.99 -10.50 -6.54
N ALA A 51 0.52 -11.68 -6.91
CA ALA A 51 0.32 -12.06 -8.31
C ALA A 51 -0.74 -11.17 -8.98
N SER A 52 -1.86 -10.89 -8.29
CA SER A 52 -2.92 -9.99 -8.78
C SER A 52 -2.40 -8.55 -8.96
N LEU A 53 -1.64 -8.04 -8.00
CA LEU A 53 -1.03 -6.71 -8.09
C LEU A 53 -0.04 -6.61 -9.25
N LEU A 54 0.87 -7.59 -9.40
CA LEU A 54 1.81 -7.63 -10.52
C LEU A 54 1.07 -7.70 -11.85
N LYS A 55 0.01 -8.51 -11.93
CA LYS A 55 -0.83 -8.58 -13.12
C LYS A 55 -1.45 -7.22 -13.44
N SER A 56 -2.02 -6.51 -12.47
CA SER A 56 -2.59 -5.18 -12.70
C SER A 56 -1.55 -4.15 -13.18
N ILE A 57 -0.32 -4.21 -12.69
CA ILE A 57 0.78 -3.35 -13.14
C ILE A 57 1.19 -3.68 -14.58
N MET A 58 1.14 -4.95 -14.96
CA MET A 58 1.45 -5.39 -16.33
C MET A 58 0.31 -5.07 -17.31
N ASP A 59 -0.93 -5.16 -16.87
CA ASP A 59 -2.12 -4.92 -17.70
C ASP A 59 -2.34 -3.41 -17.95
N ASP A 60 -1.92 -2.53 -17.02
CA ASP A 60 -1.99 -1.07 -17.15
C ASP A 60 -0.64 -0.40 -16.82
N PRO A 61 0.34 -0.49 -17.72
CA PRO A 61 1.66 0.07 -17.49
C PRO A 61 1.63 1.60 -17.54
N VAL A 62 2.13 2.26 -16.50
CA VAL A 62 2.26 3.74 -16.42
C VAL A 62 3.08 4.30 -17.59
N ILE A 63 3.99 3.49 -18.13
CA ILE A 63 4.83 3.84 -19.27
C ILE A 63 4.77 2.68 -20.26
N ALA A 64 4.23 2.92 -21.45
CA ALA A 64 4.03 1.89 -22.46
C ALA A 64 5.35 1.34 -23.02
N ASN A 65 6.37 2.21 -23.19
CA ASN A 65 7.70 1.81 -23.63
C ASN A 65 8.78 2.34 -22.68
N SER A 66 9.75 1.51 -22.33
CA SER A 66 10.89 1.91 -21.49
C SER A 66 11.73 3.05 -22.08
N GLN A 67 11.63 3.29 -23.39
CA GLN A 67 12.29 4.38 -24.12
C GLN A 67 11.62 5.75 -23.89
N ASP A 68 10.36 5.76 -23.43
CA ASP A 68 9.64 6.99 -23.07
C ASP A 68 10.06 7.54 -21.70
N VAL A 69 10.84 6.76 -20.94
CA VAL A 69 11.45 7.21 -19.68
C VAL A 69 12.56 8.20 -20.00
N ALA A 70 12.43 9.45 -19.56
CA ALA A 70 13.45 10.46 -19.73
C ALA A 70 14.79 10.01 -19.14
N ASN A 71 15.89 10.29 -19.88
CA ASN A 71 17.23 9.97 -19.40
C ASN A 71 17.48 10.67 -18.06
N PRO A 72 17.87 9.93 -17.00
CA PRO A 72 18.09 10.49 -15.67
C PRO A 72 19.13 11.62 -15.68
N VAL A 73 20.11 11.61 -16.59
CA VAL A 73 21.10 12.68 -16.73
C VAL A 73 20.44 14.00 -17.15
N ASP A 74 19.46 13.94 -18.05
CA ASP A 74 18.76 15.13 -18.56
C ASP A 74 17.81 15.72 -17.50
N LEU A 75 17.22 14.86 -16.66
CA LEU A 75 16.41 15.27 -15.51
C LEU A 75 17.24 16.04 -14.48
N ILE A 76 18.41 15.52 -14.11
CA ILE A 76 19.33 16.16 -13.15
C ILE A 76 19.86 17.50 -13.69
N ARG A 77 20.17 17.57 -15.00
CA ARG A 77 20.66 18.80 -15.64
C ARG A 77 19.60 19.90 -15.66
N LYS A 78 18.35 19.58 -16.00
CA LYS A 78 17.23 20.54 -15.98
C LYS A 78 17.00 21.13 -14.59
N ASP A 79 17.12 20.30 -13.55
CA ASP A 79 16.88 20.74 -12.16
C ASP A 79 17.99 21.67 -11.65
N ARG A 80 19.25 21.45 -12.06
CA ARG A 80 20.38 22.35 -11.74
C ARG A 80 20.36 23.70 -12.45
N GLN A 81 19.58 23.84 -13.52
CA GLN A 81 19.49 25.06 -14.33
C GLN A 81 18.28 25.93 -13.97
N ARG A 82 17.50 25.52 -12.95
CA ARG A 82 16.48 26.34 -12.29
C ARG A 82 17.08 27.07 -11.09
#